data_AF-A0A2C5ZQX1-F1
#
_entry.id   AF-A0A2C5ZQX1-F1
#
_cell.length_a   1.000
_cell.length_b   1.000
_cell.length_c   1.000
_cell.angle_alpha   90.00
_cell.angle_beta   90.00
_cell.angle_gamma   90.00
#
_symmetry.space_group_name_H-M   'P 1'
#
loop_
_entity.id
_entity.type
_entity.pdbx_description
1 polymer ?
#
loop_
_entity_poly.entity_id
_entity_poly.type
_entity_poly.pdbx_seq_one_letter_code
_entity_poly.pdbx_strand_id
1 'polypeptide(L)'
;MWDAAYAVSVRVANTGGRHAGKASVQAYLQFPDGIEYDTPVIQLRDFAKTKELAPGESQTVELGLSRKDLSVWDVRLQDWVIPAVDGAYKLWIGAASDDLKLVCRLDTMACEHTDKGPV
;
A
#
# COMPACT_ATOMS: atom_id res chain seq x y z
N MET A 1 -10.13 14.77 8.13
CA MET A 1 -9.63 14.64 6.74
C MET A 1 -8.21 14.06 6.67
N TRP A 2 -7.50 13.99 7.80
CA TRP A 2 -6.19 13.35 7.95
C TRP A 2 -6.23 12.07 8.79
N ASP A 3 -7.41 11.67 9.25
CA ASP A 3 -7.60 10.44 10.00
C ASP A 3 -7.33 9.23 9.10
N ALA A 4 -6.58 8.26 9.65
CA ALA A 4 -6.32 7.00 8.98
C ALA A 4 -7.67 6.27 8.75
N ALA A 5 -8.00 6.06 7.49
CA ALA A 5 -9.15 5.25 7.08
C ALA A 5 -8.82 3.76 7.20
N TYR A 6 -7.59 3.38 6.87
CA TYR A 6 -7.08 2.02 7.00
C TYR A 6 -5.67 2.03 7.59
N ALA A 7 -5.35 1.00 8.37
CA ALA A 7 -4.02 0.72 8.87
C ALA A 7 -3.64 -0.72 8.50
N VAL A 8 -2.40 -0.92 8.06
CA VAL A 8 -1.85 -2.21 7.68
C VAL A 8 -0.58 -2.46 8.48
N SER A 9 -0.46 -3.65 9.06
CA SER A 9 0.74 -4.08 9.78
C SER A 9 1.47 -5.13 8.95
N VAL A 10 2.74 -4.86 8.65
CA VAL A 10 3.57 -5.70 7.79
C VAL A 10 4.76 -6.21 8.60
N ARG A 11 4.91 -7.52 8.70
CA ARG A 11 6.09 -8.13 9.32
C ARG A 11 7.19 -8.29 8.28
N VAL A 12 8.32 -7.63 8.53
CA VAL A 12 9.54 -7.74 7.72
C VAL A 12 10.57 -8.56 8.47
N ALA A 13 11.24 -9.48 7.79
CA ALA A 13 12.30 -10.29 8.36
C ALA A 13 13.56 -10.21 7.49
N ASN A 14 14.73 -10.05 8.12
CA ASN A 14 16.01 -10.22 7.42
C ASN A 14 16.31 -11.73 7.32
N THR A 15 16.09 -12.28 6.13
CA THR A 15 16.34 -13.70 5.83
C THR A 15 17.78 -13.98 5.38
N GLY A 16 18.62 -12.95 5.23
CA GLY A 16 20.04 -13.09 4.89
C GLY A 16 20.85 -13.57 6.09
N GLY A 17 21.93 -14.33 5.83
CA GLY A 17 22.72 -14.97 6.90
C GLY A 17 23.96 -14.20 7.38
N ARG A 18 24.33 -13.10 6.72
CA ARG A 18 25.68 -12.50 6.90
C ARG A 18 25.69 -11.05 7.37
N HIS A 19 24.73 -10.25 6.94
CA HIS A 19 24.77 -8.80 7.13
C HIS A 19 23.47 -8.30 7.76
N ALA A 20 23.62 -7.34 8.67
CA ALA A 20 22.51 -6.53 9.11
C ALA A 20 22.10 -5.54 8.02
N GLY A 21 20.84 -5.12 8.00
CA GLY A 21 20.34 -4.20 6.99
C GLY A 21 19.01 -3.57 7.36
N LYS A 22 18.58 -2.59 6.56
CA LYS A 22 17.28 -1.92 6.69
C LYS A 22 16.47 -2.14 5.42
N ALA A 23 15.18 -2.42 5.57
CA ALA A 23 14.25 -2.53 4.45
C ALA A 23 13.32 -1.31 4.40
N SER A 24 12.98 -0.86 3.19
CA SER A 24 11.95 0.15 2.95
C SER A 24 10.70 -0.56 2.43
N VAL A 25 9.65 -0.58 3.25
CA VAL A 25 8.35 -1.14 2.87
C VAL A 25 7.52 -0.02 2.28
N GLN A 26 6.96 -0.25 1.09
CA GLN A 26 6.20 0.73 0.32
C GLN A 26 4.78 0.22 0.12
N ALA A 27 3.79 1.10 0.27
CA ALA A 27 2.37 0.83 0.09
C ALA A 27 1.83 1.64 -1.10
N TYR A 28 1.30 0.95 -2.10
CA TYR A 28 0.73 1.52 -3.30
C TYR A 28 -0.75 1.23 -3.42
N LEU A 29 -1.55 2.26 -3.68
CA LEU A 29 -2.97 2.12 -3.94
C LEU A 29 -3.23 1.94 -5.44
N GLN A 30 -4.07 0.97 -5.77
CA GLN A 30 -4.71 0.79 -7.06
C GLN A 30 -6.21 1.02 -6.90
N PHE A 31 -6.76 1.90 -7.74
CA PHE A 31 -8.18 2.20 -7.77
C PHE A 31 -8.98 1.06 -8.44
N PRO A 32 -10.29 0.92 -8.15
CA PRO A 32 -11.14 -0.08 -8.79
C PRO A 32 -11.23 0.12 -10.30
N ASP A 33 -11.41 -0.97 -11.04
CA ASP A 33 -11.66 -0.91 -12.48
C ASP A 33 -13.01 -0.21 -12.77
N GLY A 34 -13.08 0.50 -13.89
CA GLY A 34 -14.33 1.11 -14.38
C GLY A 34 -14.75 2.41 -13.66
N ILE A 35 -13.89 3.02 -12.86
CA ILE A 35 -14.12 4.38 -12.36
C ILE A 35 -14.05 5.41 -13.49
N GLU A 36 -14.75 6.54 -13.36
CA GLU A 36 -14.78 7.61 -14.38
C GLU A 36 -13.45 8.37 -14.51
N TYR A 37 -12.55 8.21 -13.54
CA TYR A 37 -11.31 8.97 -13.45
C TYR A 37 -10.12 8.19 -14.00
N ASP A 38 -9.28 8.86 -14.79
CA ASP A 38 -7.99 8.32 -15.20
C ASP A 38 -7.02 8.38 -14.02
N THR A 39 -6.54 7.21 -13.59
CA THR A 39 -5.60 7.08 -12.47
C THR A 39 -4.45 6.17 -12.87
N PRO A 40 -3.21 6.44 -12.40
CA PRO A 40 -2.10 5.51 -12.57
C PRO A 40 -2.43 4.12 -12.06
N VAL A 41 -1.85 3.09 -12.69
CA VAL A 41 -2.02 1.67 -12.31
C VAL A 41 -1.84 1.46 -10.81
N ILE A 42 -0.80 2.08 -10.24
CA ILE A 42 -0.51 2.12 -8.81
C ILE A 42 0.04 3.49 -8.42
N GLN A 43 -0.26 3.93 -7.19
CA GLN A 43 0.19 5.21 -6.62
C GLN A 43 0.74 5.01 -5.21
N LEU A 44 1.97 5.45 -4.94
CA LEU A 44 2.54 5.36 -3.59
C LEU A 44 1.73 6.22 -2.62
N ARG A 45 1.27 5.63 -1.52
CA ARG A 45 0.50 6.32 -0.48
C ARG A 45 1.24 6.40 0.84
N ASP A 46 2.04 5.39 1.18
CA ASP A 46 2.82 5.41 2.40
C ASP A 46 4.08 4.55 2.27
N PHE A 47 5.07 4.81 3.11
CA PHE A 47 6.26 3.98 3.24
C PHE A 47 6.80 3.99 4.66
N ALA A 48 7.34 2.86 5.09
CA ALA A 48 7.94 2.70 6.40
C ALA A 48 9.29 2.01 6.28
N LYS A 49 10.29 2.52 7.00
CA LYS A 49 11.63 1.94 7.04
C LYS A 49 11.83 1.18 8.32
N THR A 50 12.35 -0.04 8.23
CA THR A 50 12.72 -0.80 9.42
C THR A 50 13.89 -0.13 10.14
N LYS A 51 14.03 -0.43 11.43
CA LYS A 51 15.31 -0.35 12.12
C LYS A 51 16.32 -1.28 11.44
N GLU A 52 17.58 -1.18 11.83
CA GLU A 52 18.58 -2.14 11.39
C GLU A 52 18.25 -3.52 11.97
N LEU A 53 18.06 -4.50 11.09
CA LEU A 53 17.71 -5.88 11.44
C LEU A 53 18.94 -6.77 11.25
N ALA A 54 19.36 -7.44 12.32
CA ALA A 54 20.36 -8.50 12.23
C ALA A 54 19.84 -9.72 11.43
N PRO A 55 20.72 -10.61 10.93
CA PRO A 55 20.31 -11.90 10.36
C PRO A 55 19.29 -12.64 11.25
N GLY A 56 18.13 -12.99 10.70
CA GLY A 56 17.04 -13.66 11.41
C GLY A 56 16.12 -12.74 12.23
N GLU A 57 16.45 -11.45 12.37
CA GLU A 57 15.61 -10.50 13.10
C GLU A 57 14.39 -10.08 12.26
N SER A 58 13.29 -9.77 12.94
CA SER A 58 12.07 -9.24 12.32
C SER A 58 11.62 -7.95 13.00
N GLN A 59 10.92 -7.12 12.24
CA GLN A 59 10.17 -5.97 12.75
C GLN A 59 8.81 -5.90 12.06
N THR A 60 7.78 -5.55 12.84
CA THR A 60 6.50 -5.10 12.29
C THR A 60 6.57 -3.60 12.04
N VAL A 61 6.23 -3.18 10.82
CA VAL A 61 6.02 -1.78 10.47
C VAL A 61 4.54 -1.54 10.21
N GLU A 62 4.09 -0.32 10.45
CA GLU A 62 2.73 0.12 10.19
C GLU A 62 2.70 1.06 9.00
N LEU A 63 1.70 0.91 8.15
CA LEU A 63 1.42 1.78 7.01
C LEU A 63 -0.04 2.22 7.10
N GLY A 64 -0.31 3.49 6.80
CA GLY A 64 -1.63 4.08 6.89
C GLY A 64 -2.15 4.57 5.54
N LEU A 65 -3.46 4.45 5.32
CA LEU A 65 -4.16 5.14 4.25
C LEU A 65 -5.16 6.10 4.88
N SER A 66 -5.05 7.39 4.57
CA SER A 66 -6.04 8.40 4.93
C SER A 66 -7.21 8.38 3.95
N ARG A 67 -8.32 9.05 4.31
CA ARG A 67 -9.43 9.25 3.37
C ARG A 67 -8.99 9.93 2.07
N LYS A 68 -8.04 10.88 2.15
CA LYS A 68 -7.52 11.60 0.99
C LYS A 68 -6.74 10.69 0.05
N ASP A 69 -6.09 9.65 0.58
CA ASP A 69 -5.36 8.68 -0.24
C ASP A 69 -6.30 7.85 -1.13
N LEU A 70 -7.55 7.68 -0.72
CA LEU A 70 -8.59 7.00 -1.51
C LEU A 70 -9.33 7.95 -2.45
N SER A 71 -9.02 9.25 -2.40
CA SER A 71 -9.72 10.27 -3.16
C SER A 71 -9.00 10.65 -4.46
N VAL A 72 -9.79 11.12 -5.40
CA VAL A 72 -9.35 11.82 -6.61
C VAL A 72 -9.89 13.23 -6.59
N TRP A 73 -9.25 14.14 -7.32
CA TRP A 73 -9.74 15.49 -7.49
C TRP A 73 -10.77 15.55 -8.62
N ASP A 74 -12.02 15.90 -8.31
CA ASP A 74 -13.06 16.13 -9.31
C ASP A 74 -13.06 17.60 -9.74
N VAL A 75 -12.76 17.85 -11.02
CA VAL A 75 -12.69 19.22 -11.58
C VAL A 75 -14.05 19.90 -11.73
N ARG A 76 -15.16 19.16 -11.76
CA ARG A 76 -16.52 19.73 -11.87
C ARG A 76 -17.02 20.14 -10.49
N LEU A 77 -16.77 19.31 -9.47
CA LEU A 77 -17.14 19.58 -8.09
C LEU A 77 -16.13 20.48 -7.36
N GLN A 78 -14.90 20.61 -7.89
CA GLN A 78 -13.79 21.32 -7.25
C GLN A 78 -13.50 20.78 -5.85
N ASP A 79 -13.58 19.45 -5.68
CA ASP A 79 -13.40 18.78 -4.39
C ASP A 79 -12.77 17.39 -4.55
N TRP A 80 -12.29 16.85 -3.42
CA TRP A 80 -11.81 15.49 -3.30
C TRP A 80 -12.97 14.52 -3.11
N VAL A 81 -13.13 13.59 -4.04
CA VAL A 81 -14.17 12.57 -3.99
C VAL A 81 -13.56 11.18 -3.93
N ILE A 82 -14.23 10.25 -3.25
CA ILE A 82 -13.89 8.83 -3.30
C ILE A 82 -14.68 8.25 -4.48
N PRO A 83 -14.03 7.83 -5.59
CA PRO A 83 -14.73 7.42 -6.81
C PRO A 83 -15.73 6.29 -6.64
N ALA A 84 -15.45 5.36 -5.73
CA ALA A 84 -16.27 4.19 -5.50
C ALA A 84 -16.19 3.83 -4.01
N VAL A 85 -17.14 4.29 -3.19
CA VAL A 85 -17.07 4.12 -1.72
C VAL A 85 -16.90 2.66 -1.29
N ASP A 86 -17.58 1.73 -1.97
CA ASP A 86 -17.51 0.28 -1.75
C ASP A 86 -16.68 -0.45 -2.84
N GLY A 87 -15.81 0.29 -3.52
CA GLY A 87 -15.00 -0.23 -4.62
C GLY A 87 -13.92 -1.20 -4.15
N ALA A 88 -13.53 -2.11 -5.05
CA ALA A 88 -12.48 -3.09 -4.82
C ALA A 88 -11.06 -2.47 -4.92
N TYR A 89 -10.74 -1.52 -4.04
CA TYR A 89 -9.39 -0.96 -3.94
C TYR A 89 -8.39 -2.02 -3.53
N LYS A 90 -7.23 -1.99 -4.17
CA LYS A 90 -6.10 -2.88 -3.85
C LYS A 90 -4.95 -2.06 -3.30
N LEU A 91 -4.47 -2.45 -2.13
CA LEU A 91 -3.26 -1.94 -1.52
C LEU A 91 -2.13 -2.94 -1.76
N TRP A 92 -1.21 -2.58 -2.65
CA TRP A 92 -0.03 -3.38 -2.98
C TRP A 92 1.13 -2.99 -2.06
N ILE A 93 1.83 -3.98 -1.52
CA ILE A 93 2.91 -3.76 -0.56
C ILE A 93 4.16 -4.51 -1.00
N GLY A 94 5.30 -3.82 -0.96
CA GLY A 94 6.57 -4.39 -1.40
C GLY A 94 7.79 -3.52 -1.14
N ALA A 95 8.91 -3.91 -1.75
CA ALA A 95 10.18 -3.20 -1.63
C ALA A 95 10.33 -2.09 -2.67
N ALA A 96 9.65 -2.21 -3.81
CA ALA A 96 9.65 -1.27 -4.92
C ALA A 96 8.33 -1.36 -5.72
N SER A 97 8.09 -0.43 -6.65
CA SER A 97 6.87 -0.41 -7.48
C SER A 97 6.73 -1.64 -8.39
N ASP A 98 7.83 -2.29 -8.72
CA ASP A 98 7.94 -3.50 -9.54
C ASP A 98 8.25 -4.77 -8.70
N ASP A 99 8.45 -4.61 -7.39
CA ASP A 99 8.72 -5.71 -6.44
C ASP A 99 7.69 -5.69 -5.30
N LEU A 100 6.47 -6.07 -5.64
CA LEU A 100 5.31 -6.14 -4.75
C LEU A 100 5.01 -7.59 -4.38
N LYS A 101 4.91 -7.88 -3.07
CA LYS A 101 4.79 -9.26 -2.54
C LYS A 101 3.47 -9.56 -1.85
N LEU A 102 2.70 -8.51 -1.56
CA LEU A 102 1.43 -8.58 -0.86
C LEU A 102 0.42 -7.69 -1.59
N VAL A 103 -0.81 -8.15 -1.65
CA VAL A 103 -1.96 -7.35 -2.07
C VAL A 103 -3.05 -7.48 -1.03
N CYS A 104 -3.56 -6.35 -0.57
CA CYS A 104 -4.67 -6.27 0.37
C CYS A 104 -5.87 -5.64 -0.31
N ARG A 105 -7.01 -6.31 -0.24
CA ARG A 105 -8.31 -5.84 -0.71
C ARG A 105 -9.00 -5.06 0.41
N LEU A 106 -9.30 -3.78 0.18
CA LEU A 106 -9.89 -2.93 1.21
C LEU A 106 -11.39 -3.21 1.44
N ASP A 107 -12.09 -3.69 0.42
CA ASP A 107 -13.50 -4.08 0.49
C ASP A 107 -13.73 -5.32 1.36
N THR A 108 -12.83 -6.31 1.29
CA THR A 108 -12.93 -7.55 2.07
C THR A 108 -12.02 -7.61 3.27
N MET A 109 -11.18 -6.59 3.49
CA MET A 109 -10.13 -6.56 4.52
C MET A 109 -9.24 -7.80 4.51
N ALA A 110 -8.96 -8.33 3.31
CA ALA A 110 -8.20 -9.57 3.12
C ALA A 110 -6.87 -9.28 2.43
N CYS A 111 -5.80 -9.93 2.88
CA CYS A 111 -4.48 -9.80 2.29
C CYS A 111 -3.96 -11.16 1.83
N GLU A 112 -3.31 -11.19 0.67
CA GLU A 112 -2.71 -12.39 0.10
C GLU A 112 -1.31 -12.10 -0.45
N HIS A 113 -0.48 -13.14 -0.48
CA HIS A 113 0.80 -13.09 -1.15
C HIS A 113 0.62 -13.22 -2.66
N THR A 114 1.43 -12.47 -3.41
CA THR A 114 1.41 -12.50 -4.88
C THR A 114 2.83 -12.50 -5.41
N ASP A 115 3.02 -13.27 -6.50
CA ASP A 115 4.27 -13.33 -7.25
C ASP A 115 4.28 -12.36 -8.44
N LYS A 116 3.13 -11.74 -8.76
CA LYS A 116 2.97 -10.80 -9.88
C LYS A 116 2.37 -9.49 -9.39
N GLY A 117 3.10 -8.40 -9.63
CA GLY A 117 2.60 -7.05 -9.45
C GLY A 117 1.65 -6.66 -10.59
N PRO A 118 0.98 -5.50 -10.46
CA PRO A 118 0.11 -4.96 -11.50
C PRO A 118 0.89 -4.23 -12.62
N VAL A 119 2.21 -4.08 -12.47
CA VAL A 119 3.15 -3.46 -13.42
C VAL A 119 4.14 -4.51 -13.90
#